data_AF-A0A9Q1H1Q8-F1
#
_entry.id   AF-A0A9Q1H1Q8-F1
#
_cell.length_a   1.000
_cell.length_b   1.000
_cell.length_c   1.000
_cell.angle_alpha   90.00
_cell.angle_beta   90.00
_cell.angle_gamma   90.00
#
_symmetry.space_group_name_H-M   'P 1'
#
loop_
_entity.id
_entity.type
_entity.pdbx_description
1 polymer ?
#
loop_
_entity_poly.entity_id
_entity_poly.type
_entity_poly.pdbx_seq_one_letter_code
_entity_poly.pdbx_strand_id
1 'polypeptide(L)'
;MDKSAVLIDGHYQIALPWPHYPSEMPDNCNMAVSRMQSLGRRLERDSNLQVFYKAEIDAYVKRGYAREVATEDVRERGRVCYLLHHAVAHPAKPERVRVVFDCAVQQRGISLNIRPLQGPDYTNNLVGVLTRFRQEKIALVADIESMFNQVRVSPRDTDFLCFLWWQEGDPSKPLKKYKMLVHLFGATSLPSCAGIALRKTAEDNKEKYPEEVYRCWKTSMWMTILGLHLPRRMLSAL
;
A
#
# COMPACT_ATOMS: atom_id res chain seq x y z
N MET A 1 -5.86 6.49 -14.68
CA MET A 1 -4.91 6.09 -13.63
C MET A 1 -3.50 6.56 -14.00
N ASP A 2 -2.98 6.21 -15.17
CA ASP A 2 -1.60 6.56 -15.60
C ASP A 2 -1.32 8.07 -15.62
N LYS A 3 -2.30 8.88 -16.08
CA LYS A 3 -2.18 10.35 -16.15
C LYS A 3 -2.07 11.04 -14.78
N SER A 4 -2.45 10.38 -13.69
CA SER A 4 -2.37 10.97 -12.34
C SER A 4 -1.07 10.63 -11.61
N ALA A 5 -0.20 9.81 -12.20
CA ALA A 5 1.04 9.40 -11.58
C ALA A 5 2.13 10.47 -11.74
N VAL A 6 2.57 11.03 -10.61
CA VAL A 6 3.58 12.09 -10.53
C VAL A 6 4.65 11.70 -9.52
N LEU A 7 5.94 11.90 -9.85
CA LEU A 7 7.04 11.65 -8.93
C LEU A 7 7.21 12.85 -7.98
N ILE A 8 7.06 12.62 -6.67
CA ILE A 8 7.18 13.65 -5.63
C ILE A 8 8.04 13.08 -4.51
N ASP A 9 9.12 13.77 -4.12
CA ASP A 9 10.03 13.38 -3.05
C ASP A 9 10.50 11.92 -3.14
N GLY A 10 10.81 11.46 -4.37
CA GLY A 10 11.28 10.10 -4.63
C GLY A 10 10.20 9.02 -4.65
N HIS A 11 8.92 9.37 -4.47
CA HIS A 11 7.79 8.43 -4.52
C HIS A 11 6.80 8.80 -5.61
N TYR A 12 6.31 7.81 -6.37
CA TYR A 12 5.18 8.05 -7.25
C TYR A 12 3.92 8.23 -6.42
N GLN A 13 3.27 9.37 -6.61
CA GLN A 13 1.96 9.67 -6.08
C GLN A 13 0.91 9.40 -7.16
N ILE A 14 -0.05 8.54 -6.86
CA ILE A 14 -1.10 8.12 -7.79
C ILE A 14 -2.46 8.30 -7.12
N ALA A 15 -3.38 8.97 -7.83
CA ALA A 15 -4.75 9.09 -7.36
C ALA A 15 -5.48 7.74 -7.32
N LEU A 16 -6.44 7.59 -6.41
CA LEU A 16 -7.34 6.43 -6.42
C LEU A 16 -8.12 6.42 -7.75
N PRO A 17 -8.27 5.26 -8.41
CA PRO A 17 -8.82 5.16 -9.75
C PRO A 17 -10.35 5.16 -9.74
N TRP A 18 -10.94 6.24 -9.27
CA TRP A 18 -12.38 6.39 -9.30
C TRP A 18 -12.90 6.41 -10.75
N PRO A 19 -13.93 5.61 -11.11
CA PRO A 19 -14.62 5.75 -12.39
C PRO A 19 -15.28 7.12 -12.48
N HIS A 20 -15.92 7.54 -11.38
CA HIS A 20 -16.38 8.88 -11.13
C HIS A 20 -15.97 9.26 -9.71
N TYR A 21 -15.35 10.44 -9.55
CA TYR A 21 -14.91 10.89 -8.24
C TYR A 21 -16.13 10.99 -7.29
N PRO A 22 -16.13 10.31 -6.14
CA PRO A 22 -17.31 10.23 -5.29
C PRO A 22 -17.68 11.61 -4.73
N SER A 23 -18.93 12.01 -4.93
CA SER A 23 -19.49 13.22 -4.31
C SER A 23 -19.63 13.06 -2.80
N GLU A 24 -19.93 11.84 -2.35
CA GLU A 24 -20.11 11.45 -0.95
C GLU A 24 -19.63 10.00 -0.72
N MET A 25 -19.26 9.70 0.51
CA MET A 25 -19.03 8.33 1.00
C MET A 25 -19.92 8.07 2.23
N PRO A 26 -20.57 6.90 2.35
CA PRO A 26 -21.35 6.59 3.55
C PRO A 26 -20.49 6.65 4.81
N ASP A 27 -20.94 7.42 5.79
CA ASP A 27 -20.25 7.51 7.07
C ASP A 27 -20.30 6.16 7.79
N ASN A 28 -19.11 5.62 8.07
CA ASN A 28 -18.91 4.37 8.79
C ASN A 28 -18.20 4.58 10.15
N CYS A 29 -18.16 5.81 10.67
CA CYS A 29 -17.48 6.16 11.94
C CYS A 29 -17.97 5.29 13.11
N ASN A 30 -19.29 5.16 13.31
CA ASN A 30 -19.86 4.34 14.39
C ASN A 30 -19.43 2.87 14.29
N MET A 31 -19.32 2.34 13.07
CA MET A 31 -18.83 0.98 12.84
C MET A 31 -17.35 0.86 13.21
N ALA A 32 -16.53 1.84 12.81
CA ALA A 32 -15.11 1.89 13.17
C ALA A 32 -14.91 1.98 14.69
N VAL A 33 -15.65 2.84 15.40
CA VAL A 33 -15.59 2.95 16.86
C VAL A 33 -15.98 1.63 17.54
N SER A 34 -17.07 0.99 17.13
CA SER A 34 -17.49 -0.31 17.68
C SER A 34 -16.43 -1.41 17.48
N ARG A 35 -15.78 -1.41 16.31
CA ARG A 35 -14.67 -2.33 16.01
C ARG A 35 -13.44 -2.04 16.86
N MET A 36 -13.11 -0.77 17.08
CA MET A 36 -12.04 -0.37 17.98
C MET A 36 -12.32 -0.82 19.42
N GLN A 37 -13.51 -0.61 19.96
CA GLN A 37 -13.86 -1.09 21.31
C GLN A 37 -13.67 -2.61 21.45
N SER A 38 -14.05 -3.37 20.41
CA SER A 38 -13.87 -4.82 20.39
C SER A 38 -12.40 -5.24 20.30
N LEU A 39 -11.60 -4.53 19.49
CA LEU A 39 -10.16 -4.72 19.42
C LEU A 39 -9.50 -4.37 20.77
N GLY A 40 -9.91 -3.29 21.43
CA GLY A 40 -9.35 -2.83 22.71
C GLY A 40 -9.48 -3.89 23.79
N ARG A 41 -10.69 -4.44 23.98
CA ARG A 41 -10.94 -5.56 24.90
C ARG A 41 -10.08 -6.80 24.60
N ARG A 42 -9.74 -7.03 23.33
CA ARG A 42 -8.86 -8.14 22.93
C ARG A 42 -7.40 -7.84 23.28
N LEU A 43 -6.93 -6.62 23.01
CA LEU A 43 -5.57 -6.19 23.33
C LEU A 43 -5.32 -6.16 24.85
N GLU A 44 -6.30 -5.71 25.64
CA GLU A 44 -6.23 -5.73 27.11
C GLU A 44 -6.06 -7.14 27.69
N ARG A 45 -6.65 -8.15 27.03
CA ARG A 45 -6.54 -9.56 27.44
C ARG A 45 -5.25 -10.24 26.98
N ASP A 46 -4.57 -9.67 25.99
CA ASP A 46 -3.37 -10.24 25.36
C ASP A 46 -2.30 -9.16 25.20
N SER A 47 -1.50 -9.00 26.25
CA SER A 47 -0.45 -7.98 26.32
C SER A 47 0.59 -8.13 25.22
N ASN A 48 0.89 -9.36 24.79
CA ASN A 48 1.83 -9.60 23.69
C ASN A 48 1.27 -9.09 22.38
N LEU A 49 0.01 -9.43 22.08
CA LEU A 49 -0.67 -8.91 20.90
C LEU A 49 -0.71 -7.38 20.92
N GLN A 50 -0.99 -6.76 22.06
CA GLN A 50 -0.97 -5.30 22.19
C GLN A 50 0.39 -4.70 21.82
N VAL A 51 1.50 -5.26 22.34
CA VAL A 51 2.86 -4.80 22.04
C VAL A 51 3.15 -4.89 20.54
N PHE A 52 2.88 -6.04 19.92
CA PHE A 52 3.17 -6.22 18.49
C PHE A 52 2.25 -5.39 17.59
N TYR A 53 0.97 -5.25 17.93
CA TYR A 53 0.03 -4.41 17.19
C TYR A 53 0.46 -2.95 17.21
N LYS A 54 0.80 -2.44 18.40
CA LYS A 54 1.29 -1.09 18.58
C LYS A 54 2.56 -0.86 17.79
N ALA A 55 3.53 -1.77 17.87
CA ALA A 55 4.79 -1.67 17.14
C ALA A 55 4.57 -1.56 15.63
N GLU A 56 3.62 -2.32 15.07
CA GLU A 56 3.29 -2.26 13.64
C GLU A 56 2.66 -0.91 13.25
N ILE A 57 1.69 -0.40 14.02
CA ILE A 57 1.10 0.92 13.77
C ILE A 57 2.15 2.04 13.90
N ASP A 58 2.98 1.99 14.94
CA ASP A 58 4.07 2.96 15.15
C ASP A 58 5.07 2.91 13.97
N ALA A 59 5.36 1.73 13.43
CA ALA A 59 6.21 1.58 12.25
C ALA A 59 5.60 2.23 11.00
N TYR A 60 4.29 2.13 10.78
CA TYR A 60 3.59 2.81 9.69
C TYR A 60 3.74 4.33 9.80
N VAL A 61 3.58 4.88 11.01
CA VAL A 61 3.73 6.32 11.25
C VAL A 61 5.19 6.75 11.07
N LYS A 62 6.14 6.02 11.67
CA LYS A 62 7.58 6.30 11.57
C LYS A 62 8.10 6.27 10.14
N ARG A 63 7.60 5.36 9.31
CA ARG A 63 7.95 5.25 7.88
C ARG A 63 7.25 6.30 7.00
N GLY A 64 6.36 7.11 7.57
CA GLY A 64 5.58 8.10 6.82
C GLY A 64 4.47 7.50 5.96
N TYR A 65 4.08 6.24 6.20
CA TYR A 65 2.97 5.59 5.50
C TYR A 65 1.61 6.07 6.03
N ALA A 66 1.56 6.44 7.30
CA ALA A 66 0.39 7.02 7.93
C ALA A 66 0.79 8.27 8.73
N ARG A 67 -0.18 9.17 8.96
CA ARG A 67 0.00 10.31 9.87
C ARG A 67 -1.25 10.52 10.71
N GLU A 68 -1.06 11.05 11.92
CA GLU A 68 -2.17 11.58 12.70
C GLU A 68 -2.78 12.79 11.98
N VAL A 69 -4.10 12.92 12.05
CA VAL A 69 -4.84 14.05 11.51
C VAL A 69 -4.83 15.16 12.55
N ALA A 70 -4.16 16.27 12.24
CA ALA A 70 -4.21 17.46 13.07
C ALA A 70 -5.66 17.97 13.20
N THR A 71 -5.97 18.63 14.31
CA THR A 71 -7.30 19.20 14.58
C THR A 71 -7.77 20.14 13.46
N GLU A 72 -6.82 20.84 12.83
CA GLU A 72 -7.03 21.79 11.72
C GLU A 72 -7.32 21.10 10.38
N ASP A 73 -6.93 19.83 10.23
CA ASP A 73 -7.09 19.00 9.03
C ASP A 73 -8.41 18.20 9.01
N VAL A 74 -9.24 18.36 10.04
CA VAL A 74 -10.54 17.69 10.16
C VAL A 74 -11.52 18.34 9.18
N ARG A 75 -11.52 17.85 7.94
CA ARG A 75 -12.55 18.20 6.98
C ARG A 75 -13.88 17.57 7.42
N GLU A 76 -14.85 18.40 7.79
CA GLU A 76 -16.22 17.98 8.15
C GLU A 76 -17.05 17.47 6.95
N ARG A 77 -16.53 17.58 5.72
CA ARG A 77 -17.35 17.41 4.51
C ARG A 77 -17.30 15.99 3.93
N GLY A 78 -18.34 15.20 4.23
CA GLY A 78 -19.00 14.19 3.37
C GLY A 78 -18.19 13.07 2.68
N ARG A 79 -16.87 13.02 2.81
CA ARG A 79 -15.98 12.12 2.03
C ARG A 79 -14.91 11.48 2.89
N VAL A 80 -15.24 11.18 4.14
CA VAL A 80 -14.36 10.44 5.04
C VAL A 80 -14.79 8.99 5.05
N CYS A 81 -13.83 8.08 4.90
CA CYS A 81 -14.05 6.66 5.15
C CYS A 81 -13.02 6.17 6.17
N TYR A 82 -13.50 5.43 7.17
CA TYR A 82 -12.67 4.80 8.18
C TYR A 82 -12.41 3.35 7.79
N LEU A 83 -11.17 3.04 7.46
CA LEU A 83 -10.64 1.69 7.30
C LEU A 83 -10.72 0.97 8.64
N LEU A 84 -11.36 -0.19 8.63
CA LEU A 84 -11.27 -1.11 9.75
C LEU A 84 -9.93 -1.82 9.68
N HIS A 85 -9.39 -2.21 10.82
CA HIS A 85 -8.16 -3.00 10.85
C HIS A 85 -8.20 -4.08 11.93
N HIS A 86 -7.45 -5.15 11.69
CA HIS A 86 -7.37 -6.30 12.58
C HIS A 86 -5.99 -6.95 12.50
N ALA A 87 -5.66 -7.70 13.54
CA ALA A 87 -4.41 -8.44 13.61
C ALA A 87 -4.52 -9.76 12.86
N VAL A 88 -3.52 -10.03 12.03
CA VAL A 88 -3.25 -11.35 11.46
C VAL A 88 -1.90 -11.82 12.00
N ALA A 89 -1.90 -12.94 12.71
CA ALA A 89 -0.69 -13.58 13.20
C ALA A 89 -0.46 -14.87 12.41
N HIS A 90 0.79 -15.14 12.05
CA HIS A 90 1.13 -16.42 11.44
C HIS A 90 1.22 -17.48 12.55
N PRO A 91 0.53 -18.64 12.43
CA PRO A 91 0.53 -19.65 13.50
C PRO A 91 1.92 -20.11 13.94
N ALA A 92 2.87 -20.20 13.00
CA ALA A 92 4.25 -20.58 13.27
C ALA A 92 5.16 -19.43 13.75
N LYS A 93 4.68 -18.17 13.74
CA LYS A 93 5.42 -16.96 14.13
C LYS A 93 4.47 -15.98 14.85
N PRO A 94 3.92 -16.36 16.01
CA PRO A 94 2.93 -15.55 16.73
C PRO A 94 3.48 -14.18 17.15
N GLU A 95 4.80 -14.04 17.27
CA GLU A 95 5.51 -12.79 17.55
C GLU A 95 5.50 -11.80 16.36
N ARG A 96 5.11 -12.25 15.16
CA ARG A 96 4.99 -11.40 13.97
C ARG A 96 3.52 -11.17 13.64
N VAL A 97 2.94 -10.17 14.32
CA VAL A 97 1.59 -9.67 14.03
C VAL A 97 1.67 -8.68 12.87
N ARG A 98 0.80 -8.86 11.88
CA ARG A 98 0.57 -7.86 10.83
C ARG A 98 -0.78 -7.20 11.07
N VAL A 99 -0.81 -5.87 10.90
CA VAL A 99 -2.06 -5.13 10.89
C VAL A 99 -2.59 -5.06 9.48
N VAL A 100 -3.77 -5.65 9.26
CA VAL A 100 -4.43 -5.64 7.95
C VAL A 100 -5.57 -4.64 7.98
N PHE A 101 -5.59 -3.74 6.99
CA PHE A 101 -6.67 -2.80 6.76
C PHE A 101 -7.68 -3.40 5.80
N ASP A 102 -8.95 -3.42 6.21
CA ASP A 102 -10.04 -4.01 5.46
C ASP A 102 -10.69 -2.96 4.56
N CYS A 103 -10.37 -3.03 3.27
CA CYS A 103 -10.96 -2.18 2.22
C CYS A 103 -12.28 -2.75 1.66
N ALA A 104 -12.66 -3.98 2.02
CA ALA A 104 -13.82 -4.67 1.49
C ALA A 104 -15.10 -4.42 2.29
N VAL A 105 -14.98 -4.02 3.56
CA VAL A 105 -16.12 -3.72 4.43
C VAL A 105 -17.06 -2.71 3.80
N GLN A 106 -18.35 -3.07 3.76
CA GLN A 106 -19.40 -2.26 3.19
C GLN A 106 -20.15 -1.48 4.26
N GLN A 107 -20.46 -0.22 3.96
CA GLN A 107 -21.42 0.60 4.68
C GLN A 107 -22.51 1.01 3.69
N ARG A 108 -23.77 0.63 3.97
CA ARG A 108 -24.91 0.82 3.06
C ARG A 108 -24.64 0.29 1.64
N GLY A 109 -24.02 -0.89 1.54
CA GLY A 109 -23.69 -1.56 0.27
C GLY A 109 -22.49 -0.98 -0.50
N ILE A 110 -21.78 0.00 0.06
CA ILE A 110 -20.63 0.66 -0.56
C ILE A 110 -19.36 0.36 0.23
N SER A 111 -18.28 -0.05 -0.44
CA SER A 111 -16.94 -0.21 0.15
C SER A 111 -15.85 0.46 -0.70
N LEU A 112 -14.66 0.60 -0.12
CA LEU A 112 -13.47 1.12 -0.81
C LEU A 112 -12.96 0.18 -1.90
N ASN A 113 -13.33 -1.10 -1.91
CA ASN A 113 -12.97 -2.04 -2.99
C ASN A 113 -13.97 -2.07 -4.15
N ILE A 114 -15.22 -1.64 -3.94
CA ILE A 114 -16.27 -1.64 -4.97
C ILE A 114 -16.18 -0.40 -5.86
N ARG A 115 -15.77 0.73 -5.32
CA ARG A 115 -15.82 2.01 -6.03
C ARG A 115 -14.64 2.28 -6.97
N PRO A 116 -13.37 2.05 -6.60
CA PRO A 116 -12.25 2.24 -7.51
C PRO A 116 -12.19 1.13 -8.56
N LEU A 117 -11.79 1.50 -9.78
CA LEU A 117 -11.48 0.54 -10.83
C LEU A 117 -10.27 -0.30 -10.43
N GLN A 118 -10.33 -1.62 -10.64
CA GLN A 118 -9.19 -2.52 -10.46
C GLN A 118 -7.97 -2.07 -11.28
N GLY A 119 -8.23 -1.51 -12.47
CA GLY A 119 -7.19 -1.17 -13.44
C GLY A 119 -6.68 -2.41 -14.18
N PRO A 120 -5.85 -2.22 -15.21
CA PRO A 120 -5.24 -3.33 -15.95
C PRO A 120 -4.19 -4.07 -15.11
N ASP A 121 -4.01 -5.36 -15.42
CA ASP A 121 -2.92 -6.15 -14.86
C ASP A 121 -1.62 -5.85 -15.61
N TYR A 122 -0.62 -5.37 -14.87
CA TYR A 122 0.70 -5.05 -15.40
C TYR A 122 1.75 -6.13 -15.07
N THR A 123 1.34 -7.23 -14.44
CA THR A 123 2.21 -8.34 -14.05
C THR A 123 2.68 -9.07 -15.31
N ASN A 124 3.99 -9.29 -15.45
CA ASN A 124 4.49 -10.11 -16.53
C ASN A 124 4.09 -11.57 -16.35
N ASN A 125 3.86 -12.28 -17.44
CA ASN A 125 3.60 -13.71 -17.42
C ASN A 125 4.77 -14.45 -16.73
N LEU A 126 4.46 -15.23 -15.69
CA LEU A 126 5.47 -15.95 -14.89
C LEU A 126 6.31 -16.91 -15.74
N VAL A 127 5.70 -17.67 -16.66
CA VAL A 127 6.43 -18.57 -17.57
C VAL A 127 7.39 -17.79 -18.46
N GLY A 128 6.97 -16.61 -18.93
CA GLY A 128 7.83 -15.70 -19.67
C GLY A 128 9.03 -15.23 -18.85
N VAL A 129 8.79 -14.80 -17.61
CA VAL A 129 9.85 -14.35 -16.68
C VAL A 129 10.82 -15.50 -16.39
N LEU A 130 10.32 -16.69 -16.03
CA LEU A 130 11.14 -17.86 -15.73
C LEU A 130 11.92 -18.38 -16.95
N THR A 131 11.33 -18.32 -18.14
CA THR A 131 12.02 -18.68 -19.39
C THR A 131 13.19 -17.74 -19.63
N ARG A 132 12.98 -16.42 -19.52
CA ARG A 132 14.06 -15.42 -19.65
C ARG A 132 15.13 -15.61 -18.58
N PHE A 133 14.73 -15.85 -17.32
CA PHE A 133 15.64 -16.11 -16.21
C PHE A 133 16.62 -17.28 -16.47
N ARG A 134 16.26 -18.23 -17.33
CA ARG A 134 17.10 -19.38 -17.70
C ARG A 134 17.95 -19.17 -18.96
N GLN A 135 17.82 -18.05 -19.67
CA GLN A 135 18.50 -17.84 -20.95
C GLN A 135 19.99 -17.53 -20.84
N GLU A 136 20.44 -16.94 -19.72
CA GLU A 136 21.84 -16.53 -19.53
C GLU A 136 22.45 -17.24 -18.31
N LYS A 137 23.77 -17.21 -18.24
CA LYS A 137 24.54 -17.91 -17.19
C LYS A 137 24.41 -17.27 -15.81
N ILE A 138 24.09 -15.98 -15.74
CA ILE A 138 24.05 -15.20 -14.50
C ILE A 138 22.68 -14.55 -14.41
N ALA A 139 22.01 -14.78 -13.28
CA ALA A 139 20.75 -14.16 -12.96
C ALA A 139 20.88 -13.39 -11.66
N LEU A 140 20.33 -12.18 -11.64
CA LEU A 140 20.23 -11.32 -10.48
C LEU A 140 18.78 -11.33 -9.99
N VAL A 141 18.59 -11.28 -8.68
CA VAL A 141 17.27 -11.18 -8.07
C VAL A 141 17.30 -10.04 -7.06
N ALA A 142 16.32 -9.15 -7.15
CA ALA A 142 16.11 -8.09 -6.18
C ALA A 142 14.65 -8.11 -5.71
N ASP A 143 14.44 -7.85 -4.43
CA ASP A 143 13.11 -7.63 -3.85
C ASP A 143 12.95 -6.15 -3.52
N ILE A 144 11.82 -5.57 -3.91
CA ILE A 144 11.51 -4.18 -3.59
C ILE A 144 10.83 -4.14 -2.23
N GLU A 145 11.58 -3.72 -1.20
CA GLU A 145 11.06 -3.65 0.16
C GLU A 145 9.78 -2.80 0.21
N SER A 146 8.72 -3.42 0.74
CA SER A 146 7.41 -2.78 0.91
C SER A 146 6.92 -2.09 -0.37
N MET A 147 7.14 -2.70 -1.54
CA MET A 147 6.83 -2.14 -2.87
C MET A 147 5.50 -1.40 -2.94
N PHE A 148 4.43 -1.99 -2.42
CA PHE A 148 3.09 -1.39 -2.46
C PHE A 148 3.00 -0.10 -1.62
N ASN A 149 3.71 -0.04 -0.50
CA ASN A 149 3.82 1.16 0.33
C ASN A 149 4.73 2.23 -0.27
N GLN A 150 5.50 1.93 -1.32
CA GLN A 150 6.30 2.94 -2.03
C GLN A 150 5.44 3.87 -2.89
N VAL A 151 4.19 3.47 -3.20
CA VAL A 151 3.25 4.28 -3.98
C VAL A 151 2.39 5.11 -3.06
N ARG A 152 2.52 6.44 -3.16
CA ARG A 152 1.73 7.39 -2.38
C ARG A 152 0.35 7.61 -2.98
N VAL A 153 -0.61 7.89 -2.12
CA VAL A 153 -1.96 8.28 -2.50
C VAL A 153 -2.00 9.79 -2.68
N SER A 154 -2.73 10.26 -3.70
CA SER A 154 -2.91 11.69 -3.91
C SER A 154 -3.57 12.35 -2.68
N PRO A 155 -3.13 13.55 -2.22
CA PRO A 155 -3.72 14.25 -1.08
C PRO A 155 -5.24 14.45 -1.17
N ARG A 156 -5.78 14.53 -2.39
CA ARG A 156 -7.23 14.63 -2.62
C ARG A 156 -8.00 13.35 -2.24
N ASP A 157 -7.31 12.22 -2.12
CA ASP A 157 -7.89 10.89 -1.93
C ASP A 157 -7.61 10.31 -0.54
N THR A 158 -6.68 10.89 0.24
CA THR A 158 -6.29 10.36 1.56
C THR A 158 -7.42 10.40 2.60
N ASP A 159 -8.43 11.25 2.40
CA ASP A 159 -9.60 11.33 3.29
C ASP A 159 -10.46 10.05 3.24
N PHE A 160 -10.37 9.27 2.14
CA PHE A 160 -11.00 7.96 2.00
C PHE A 160 -10.23 6.83 2.69
N LEU A 161 -9.04 7.11 3.21
CA LEU A 161 -8.16 6.11 3.83
C LEU A 161 -7.85 6.50 5.29
N CYS A 162 -8.87 6.98 6.02
CA CYS A 162 -8.71 7.28 7.43
C CYS A 162 -8.77 5.99 8.26
N PHE A 163 -8.20 5.97 9.46
CA PHE A 163 -8.44 4.92 10.44
C PHE A 163 -8.40 5.51 11.85
N LEU A 164 -8.88 4.75 12.83
CA LEU A 164 -8.88 5.17 14.24
C LEU A 164 -7.81 4.39 14.98
N TRP A 165 -7.03 5.06 15.81
CA TRP A 165 -6.07 4.40 16.69
C TRP A 165 -5.99 5.14 18.02
N TRP A 166 -5.83 4.41 19.11
CA TRP A 166 -5.72 5.05 20.42
C TRP A 166 -4.45 5.88 20.53
N GLN A 167 -4.52 6.98 21.26
CA GLN A 167 -3.33 7.76 21.59
C GLN A 167 -2.28 6.84 22.22
N GLU A 168 -1.06 6.87 21.67
CA GLU A 168 0.06 6.01 22.06
C GLU A 168 -0.23 4.49 22.00
N GLY A 169 -1.31 4.06 21.35
CA GLY A 169 -1.72 2.65 21.29
C GLY A 169 -2.26 2.07 22.59
N ASP A 170 -2.72 2.92 23.51
CA ASP A 170 -3.30 2.53 24.79
C ASP A 170 -4.84 2.52 24.72
N PRO A 171 -5.51 1.35 24.80
CA PRO A 171 -6.97 1.24 24.73
C PRO A 171 -7.75 2.09 25.74
N SER A 172 -7.11 2.49 26.84
CA SER A 172 -7.72 3.36 27.87
C SER A 172 -7.71 4.85 27.51
N LYS A 173 -6.89 5.25 26.53
CA LYS A 173 -6.78 6.65 26.07
C LYS A 173 -7.82 6.99 24.99
N PRO A 174 -8.01 8.27 24.63
CA PRO A 174 -8.92 8.64 23.55
C PRO A 174 -8.48 8.10 22.18
N LEU A 175 -9.46 7.79 21.33
CA LEU A 175 -9.22 7.50 19.92
C LEU A 175 -8.78 8.76 19.17
N LYS A 176 -7.75 8.61 18.34
CA LYS A 176 -7.25 9.63 17.42
C LYS A 176 -7.47 9.16 15.99
N LYS A 177 -7.60 10.13 15.08
CA LYS A 177 -7.80 9.88 13.66
C LYS A 177 -6.46 9.91 12.94
N TYR A 178 -6.24 8.94 12.08
CA TYR A 178 -5.07 8.84 11.23
C TYR A 178 -5.49 8.77 9.76
N LYS A 179 -4.60 9.16 8.85
CA LYS A 179 -4.75 8.99 7.40
C LYS A 179 -3.62 8.11 6.88
N MET A 180 -3.95 7.13 6.06
CA MET A 180 -2.97 6.43 5.24
C MET A 180 -2.59 7.30 4.04
N LEU A 181 -1.29 7.44 3.81
CA LEU A 181 -0.68 8.25 2.75
C LEU A 181 -0.20 7.41 1.56
N VAL A 182 -0.28 6.08 1.69
CA VAL A 182 0.18 5.10 0.70
C VAL A 182 -0.96 4.18 0.30
N HIS A 183 -0.86 3.57 -0.88
CA HIS A 183 -1.87 2.61 -1.31
C HIS A 183 -1.81 1.35 -0.43
N LEU A 184 -2.97 0.84 -0.05
CA LEU A 184 -3.09 -0.24 0.94
C LEU A 184 -3.15 -1.62 0.32
N PHE A 185 -2.47 -2.56 0.96
CA PHE A 185 -2.62 -3.97 0.66
C PHE A 185 -4.06 -4.42 0.97
N GLY A 186 -4.71 -5.08 0.01
CA GLY A 186 -6.13 -5.43 0.07
C GLY A 186 -7.05 -4.46 -0.68
N ALA A 187 -6.54 -3.34 -1.21
CA ALA A 187 -7.27 -2.52 -2.17
C ALA A 187 -7.25 -3.15 -3.57
N THR A 188 -8.41 -3.30 -4.22
CA THR A 188 -8.52 -3.93 -5.55
C THR A 188 -7.65 -3.25 -6.62
N SER A 189 -7.44 -1.94 -6.49
CA SER A 189 -6.68 -1.13 -7.44
C SER A 189 -5.16 -1.10 -7.22
N LEU A 190 -4.70 -1.53 -6.04
CA LEU A 190 -3.30 -1.41 -5.64
C LEU A 190 -2.32 -2.08 -6.64
N PRO A 191 -2.55 -3.32 -7.11
CA PRO A 191 -1.63 -3.98 -8.04
C PRO A 191 -1.41 -3.16 -9.31
N SER A 192 -2.49 -2.55 -9.82
CA SER A 192 -2.42 -1.71 -11.02
C SER A 192 -1.66 -0.40 -10.76
N CYS A 193 -1.94 0.29 -9.64
CA CYS A 193 -1.20 1.48 -9.21
C CYS A 193 0.30 1.20 -9.06
N ALA A 194 0.66 0.09 -8.43
CA ALA A 194 2.05 -0.31 -8.26
C ALA A 194 2.72 -0.67 -9.59
N GLY A 195 2.01 -1.34 -10.50
CA GLY A 195 2.48 -1.60 -11.86
C GLY A 195 2.76 -0.32 -12.65
N ILE A 196 1.91 0.71 -12.53
CA ILE A 196 2.14 2.02 -13.15
C ILE A 196 3.38 2.67 -12.57
N ALA A 197 3.52 2.71 -11.24
CA ALA A 197 4.68 3.30 -10.58
C ALA A 197 5.97 2.64 -11.09
N LEU A 198 6.03 1.31 -11.14
CA LEU A 198 7.19 0.57 -11.65
C LEU A 198 7.50 0.87 -13.12
N ARG A 199 6.48 0.94 -13.97
CA ARG A 199 6.69 1.25 -15.40
C ARG A 199 7.18 2.67 -15.59
N LYS A 200 6.60 3.64 -14.87
CA LYS A 200 7.06 5.03 -14.89
C LYS A 200 8.49 5.15 -14.36
N THR A 201 8.86 4.41 -13.31
CA THR A 201 10.26 4.38 -12.85
C THR A 201 11.21 4.00 -13.99
N ALA A 202 10.85 2.99 -14.78
CA ALA A 202 11.64 2.56 -15.93
C ALA A 202 11.71 3.62 -17.02
N GLU A 203 10.57 4.22 -17.36
CA GLU A 203 10.43 5.22 -18.42
C GLU A 203 11.18 6.51 -18.07
N ASP A 204 10.97 7.05 -16.87
CA ASP A 204 11.56 8.29 -16.39
C ASP A 204 13.09 8.19 -16.19
N ASN A 205 13.63 6.96 -16.15
CA ASN A 205 15.08 6.71 -16.05
C ASN A 205 15.68 6.04 -17.28
N LYS A 206 14.92 5.89 -18.39
CA LYS A 206 15.37 5.18 -19.59
C LYS A 206 16.67 5.73 -20.17
N GLU A 207 16.85 7.05 -20.15
CA GLU A 207 18.03 7.70 -20.72
C GLU A 207 19.26 7.62 -19.81
N LYS A 208 19.08 7.29 -18.52
CA LYS A 208 20.16 7.22 -17.53
C LYS A 208 20.88 5.87 -17.50
N TYR A 209 20.25 4.83 -18.04
CA TYR A 209 20.75 3.46 -18.02
C TYR A 209 20.80 2.89 -19.44
N PRO A 210 21.65 1.89 -19.71
CA PRO A 210 21.65 1.23 -21.00
C PRO A 210 20.29 0.59 -21.31
N GLU A 211 19.94 0.53 -22.61
CA GLU A 211 18.66 0.02 -23.10
C GLU A 211 18.37 -1.41 -22.62
N GLU A 212 19.40 -2.24 -22.39
CA GLU A 212 19.23 -3.59 -21.86
C GLU A 212 18.68 -3.59 -20.42
N VAL A 213 19.06 -2.62 -19.57
CA VAL A 213 18.49 -2.48 -18.21
C VAL A 213 17.00 -2.16 -18.30
N TYR A 214 16.65 -1.19 -19.16
CA TYR A 214 15.26 -0.79 -19.37
C TYR A 214 14.40 -1.96 -19.89
N ARG A 215 14.90 -2.70 -20.88
CA ARG A 215 14.21 -3.90 -21.41
C ARG A 215 14.07 -4.98 -20.36
N CYS A 216 15.11 -5.21 -19.58
CA CYS A 216 15.08 -6.21 -18.50
C CYS A 216 14.02 -5.85 -17.47
N TRP A 217 14.01 -4.60 -16.99
CA TRP A 217 13.00 -4.10 -16.05
C TRP A 217 11.58 -4.32 -16.56
N LYS A 218 11.30 -3.98 -17.82
CA LYS A 218 9.95 -4.14 -18.40
C LYS A 218 9.51 -5.59 -18.53
N THR A 219 10.43 -6.52 -18.77
CA THR A 219 10.08 -7.90 -19.16
C THR A 219 10.30 -8.93 -18.05
N SER A 220 11.09 -8.61 -17.02
CA SER A 220 11.58 -9.60 -16.05
C SER A 220 11.16 -9.28 -14.61
N MET A 221 10.35 -8.24 -14.41
CA MET A 221 9.64 -8.02 -13.15
C MET A 221 8.43 -8.95 -12.99
N TRP A 222 8.32 -9.61 -11.84
CA TRP A 222 7.14 -10.34 -11.42
C TRP A 222 6.71 -9.91 -10.01
N MET A 223 5.59 -9.20 -9.90
CA MET A 223 5.13 -8.55 -8.67
C MET A 223 6.22 -7.71 -8.00
N THR A 224 6.73 -8.13 -6.83
CA THR A 224 7.78 -7.42 -6.05
C THR A 224 9.19 -7.89 -6.40
N ILE A 225 9.32 -8.98 -7.14
CA ILE A 225 10.60 -9.60 -7.46
C ILE A 225 11.05 -9.14 -8.84
N LEU A 226 12.21 -8.50 -8.89
CA LEU A 226 12.91 -8.17 -10.12
C LEU A 226 13.97 -9.25 -10.39
N GLY A 227 13.80 -10.01 -11.48
CA GLY A 227 14.88 -10.82 -12.05
C GLY A 227 15.68 -9.98 -13.04
N LEU A 228 16.92 -9.62 -12.72
CA LEU A 228 17.81 -8.90 -13.62
C LEU A 228 18.67 -9.89 -14.42
N HIS A 229 18.82 -9.64 -15.71
CA HIS A 229 19.62 -10.42 -16.65
C HIS A 229 20.77 -9.53 -17.13
N LEU A 230 22.01 -9.90 -16.85
CA LEU A 230 23.16 -9.15 -17.35
C LEU A 230 23.75 -9.88 -18.56
N PRO A 231 23.57 -9.38 -19.80
CA PRO A 231 24.38 -9.86 -20.92
C PRO A 231 25.85 -9.57 -20.63
N ARG A 232 26.77 -10.40 -21.15
CA ARG A 232 28.23 -10.31 -20.91
C ARG A 232 28.84 -8.90 -21.07
N ARG A 233 28.22 -8.01 -21.86
CA ARG A 233 28.66 -6.63 -22.09
C ARG A 233 28.35 -5.64 -20.96
N MET A 234 27.46 -5.99 -20.02
CA MET A 234 27.14 -5.12 -18.87
C MET A 234 28.02 -5.37 -17.64
N LEU A 235 28.70 -6.51 -17.57
CA LEU A 235 29.60 -6.84 -16.46
C LEU A 235 30.87 -5.98 -16.44
N SER A 236 31.17 -5.26 -17.52
CA SER A 236 32.31 -4.33 -17.59
C SER A 236 31.97 -2.90 -17.15
N ALA A 237 30.73 -2.64 -16.72
CA ALA A 237 30.25 -1.32 -16.29
C ALA A 237 29.80 -1.29 -14.80
N LEU A 238 30.03 -2.37 -14.06
CA LEU A 238 29.93 -2.48 -12.60
C LEU A 238 31.34 -2.53 -12.02
#